data_AF-A0AB34VDX2-F1
#
_entry.id   AF-A0AB34VDX2-F1
#
_cell.length_a   1.000
_cell.length_b   1.000
_cell.length_c   1.000
_cell.angle_alpha   90.00
_cell.angle_beta   90.00
_cell.angle_gamma   90.00
#
_symmetry.space_group_name_H-M   'P 1'
#
loop_
_entity.id
_entity.type
_entity.pdbx_description
1 polymer ?
#
loop_
_entity_poly.entity_id
_entity_poly.type
_entity_poly.pdbx_seq_one_letter_code
_entity_poly.pdbx_strand_id
1 'polypeptide(L)'
;MPHYCFFQKGKQIVVLEKSSTDNATQLIAQGYEKQFEEVSASSEKKALARFADIRRRNQADYEDFLAGAATMPIIDGLRAVAGFIVGKK
;
A
#
# COMPACT_ATOMS: atom_id res chain seq x y z
N MET A 1 -12.54 -13.27 14.32
CA MET A 1 -12.12 -13.26 12.90
C MET A 1 -10.69 -12.75 12.85
N PRO A 2 -9.77 -13.43 12.14
CA PRO A 2 -8.37 -13.02 12.10
C PRO A 2 -8.20 -11.67 11.38
N HIS A 3 -7.14 -10.97 11.76
CA HIS A 3 -6.70 -9.74 11.11
C HIS A 3 -5.46 -10.06 10.28
N TYR A 4 -5.43 -9.57 9.05
CA TYR A 4 -4.34 -9.77 8.13
C TYR A 4 -3.64 -8.46 7.82
N CYS A 5 -2.31 -8.52 7.81
CA CYS A 5 -1.42 -7.46 7.36
C CYS A 5 -0.83 -7.84 6.00
N PHE A 6 -0.47 -6.84 5.21
CA PHE A 6 0.11 -7.03 3.89
C PHE A 6 1.52 -6.45 3.84
N PHE A 7 2.40 -7.13 3.13
CA PHE A 7 3.80 -6.77 2.96
C PHE A 7 4.09 -6.74 1.46
N GLN A 8 4.69 -5.65 0.97
CA GLN A 8 4.97 -5.47 -0.44
C GLN A 8 6.48 -5.33 -0.68
N LYS A 9 6.96 -5.97 -1.74
CA LYS A 9 8.29 -5.73 -2.31
C LYS A 9 8.18 -5.70 -3.82
N GLY A 10 8.29 -4.52 -4.42
CA GLY A 10 8.03 -4.33 -5.84
C GLY A 10 6.59 -4.75 -6.21
N LYS A 11 6.44 -5.76 -7.06
CA LYS A 11 5.12 -6.30 -7.46
C LYS A 11 4.63 -7.47 -6.60
N GLN A 12 5.48 -7.97 -5.70
CA GLN A 12 5.14 -9.11 -4.85
C GLN A 12 4.42 -8.63 -3.60
N ILE A 13 3.35 -9.34 -3.23
CA ILE A 13 2.55 -9.10 -2.03
C ILE A 13 2.45 -10.38 -1.23
N VAL A 14 2.79 -10.27 0.05
CA VAL A 14 2.67 -11.35 1.03
C VAL A 14 1.60 -10.94 2.04
N VAL A 15 0.68 -11.87 2.33
CA VAL A 15 -0.34 -11.71 3.37
C VAL A 15 0.09 -12.52 4.58
N LEU A 16 0.00 -11.92 5.76
CA LEU A 16 0.27 -12.59 7.03
C LEU A 16 -0.85 -12.29 8.01
N GLU A 17 -1.23 -13.28 8.79
CA GLU A 17 -2.06 -13.02 9.96
C GLU A 17 -1.26 -12.16 10.96
N LYS A 18 -1.90 -11.17 11.56
CA LYS A 18 -1.29 -10.23 12.51
C LYS A 18 -0.67 -10.92 13.73
N SER A 19 -1.18 -12.10 14.09
CA SER A 19 -0.65 -12.96 15.14
C SER A 19 0.74 -13.55 14.80
N SER A 20 1.13 -13.57 13.53
CA SER A 20 2.40 -14.13 13.05
C SER A 20 3.54 -13.10 13.06
N THR A 21 3.93 -12.64 14.26
CA THR A 21 4.94 -11.60 14.45
C THR A 21 6.33 -11.97 13.95
N ASP A 22 6.74 -13.23 14.08
CA ASP A 22 8.07 -13.70 13.64
C ASP A 22 8.21 -13.63 12.11
N ASN A 23 7.15 -13.97 11.39
CA ASN A 23 7.10 -13.90 9.93
C ASN A 23 7.13 -12.44 9.44
N ALA A 24 6.49 -11.52 10.18
CA ALA A 24 6.49 -10.09 9.86
C ALA A 24 7.90 -9.49 9.94
N THR A 25 8.64 -9.77 11.03
CA THR A 25 10.01 -9.28 11.20
C THR A 25 10.96 -9.81 10.10
N GLN A 26 10.81 -11.09 9.73
CA GLN A 26 11.61 -11.67 8.64
C GLN A 26 11.34 -11.01 7.29
N LEU A 27 10.08 -10.70 6.97
CA LEU A 27 9.74 -9.99 5.74
C LEU A 27 10.33 -8.59 5.72
N ILE A 28 10.28 -7.85 6.83
CA ILE A 28 10.91 -6.54 6.94
C ILE A 28 12.43 -6.64 6.72
N ALA A 29 13.10 -7.62 7.33
CA ALA A 29 14.53 -7.85 7.13
C ALA A 29 14.88 -8.23 5.67
N GLN A 30 13.97 -8.88 4.96
CA GLN A 30 14.09 -9.18 3.54
C GLN A 30 13.79 -7.97 2.62
N GLY A 31 13.47 -6.81 3.18
CA GLY A 31 13.17 -5.58 2.46
C GLY A 31 11.74 -5.49 1.93
N TYR A 32 10.79 -6.18 2.59
CA TYR A 32 9.37 -5.93 2.36
C TYR A 32 8.90 -4.77 3.23
N GLU A 33 8.06 -3.91 2.65
CA GLU A 33 7.42 -2.81 3.34
C GLU A 33 6.03 -3.23 3.81
N LYS A 34 5.77 -3.07 5.11
CA LYS A 34 4.43 -3.27 5.67
C LYS A 34 3.50 -2.21 5.10
N GLN A 35 2.39 -2.65 4.52
CA GLN A 35 1.33 -1.78 4.02
C GLN A 35 0.45 -1.30 5.19
N PHE A 36 -0.12 -0.10 5.06
CA PHE A 36 -0.97 0.50 6.11
C PHE A 36 -2.32 -0.22 6.23
N GLU A 37 -2.78 -0.85 5.16
CA GLU A 37 -4.04 -1.57 5.13
C GLU A 37 -3.98 -2.83 6.02
N GLU A 38 -4.92 -2.92 6.96
CA GLU A 38 -5.20 -4.14 7.72
C GLU A 38 -6.64 -4.58 7.42
N VAL A 39 -6.84 -5.86 7.12
CA VAL A 39 -8.15 -6.40 6.74
C VAL A 39 -8.53 -7.53 7.69
N SER A 40 -9.74 -7.47 8.25
CA SER A 40 -10.35 -8.63 8.89
C SER A 40 -11.07 -9.49 7.86
N ALA A 41 -10.72 -10.76 7.78
CA ALA A 41 -11.32 -11.70 6.83
C ALA A 41 -11.39 -13.10 7.44
N SER A 42 -12.23 -13.98 6.86
CA SER A 42 -12.31 -15.37 7.30
C SER A 42 -11.16 -16.25 6.76
N SER A 43 -10.34 -15.74 5.84
CA SER A 43 -9.18 -16.43 5.28
C SER A 43 -8.25 -15.47 4.55
N GLU A 44 -6.99 -15.87 4.36
CA GLU A 44 -5.98 -15.13 3.60
C GLU A 44 -6.43 -14.78 2.17
N LYS A 45 -7.06 -15.72 1.47
CA LYS A 45 -7.56 -15.50 0.10
C LYS A 45 -8.59 -14.36 0.05
N LYS A 46 -9.48 -14.29 1.06
CA LYS A 46 -10.47 -13.20 1.16
C LYS A 46 -9.81 -11.89 1.58
N ALA A 47 -8.81 -11.94 2.46
CA ALA A 47 -8.02 -10.76 2.84
C ALA A 47 -7.30 -10.16 1.62
N LEU A 48 -6.66 -11.00 0.81
CA LEU A 48 -5.95 -10.59 -0.39
C LEU A 48 -6.90 -10.02 -1.45
N ALA A 49 -8.07 -10.65 -1.66
CA ALA A 49 -9.09 -10.13 -2.57
C ALA A 49 -9.59 -8.75 -2.13
N ARG A 50 -9.83 -8.56 -0.82
CA ARG A 50 -10.25 -7.27 -0.26
C ARG A 50 -9.15 -6.22 -0.37
N PHE A 51 -7.90 -6.61 -0.16
CA PHE A 51 -6.75 -5.73 -0.34
C PHE A 51 -6.56 -5.29 -1.80
N ALA A 52 -6.72 -6.22 -2.76
CA ALA A 52 -6.68 -5.90 -4.18
C ALA A 52 -7.81 -4.94 -4.60
N ASP A 53 -9.00 -5.11 -4.02
CA ASP A 53 -10.13 -4.19 -4.21
C ASP A 53 -9.83 -2.78 -3.67
N ILE A 54 -9.25 -2.68 -2.46
CA ILE A 54 -8.82 -1.40 -1.88
C ILE A 54 -7.79 -0.71 -2.78
N ARG A 55 -6.76 -1.43 -3.23
CA ARG A 55 -5.73 -0.86 -4.12
C ARG A 55 -6.30 -0.37 -5.45
N ARG A 56 -7.25 -1.11 -6.03
CA ARG A 56 -7.91 -0.72 -7.28
C ARG A 56 -8.68 0.57 -7.10
N ARG A 57 -9.42 0.70 -5.99
CA ARG A 57 -10.14 1.94 -5.67
C ARG A 57 -9.19 3.10 -5.45
N ASN A 58 -8.13 2.92 -4.66
CA ASN A 58 -7.12 3.98 -4.45
C ASN A 58 -6.43 4.40 -5.77
N GLN A 59 -6.19 3.47 -6.69
CA GLN A 59 -5.61 3.79 -8.00
C GLN A 59 -6.60 4.56 -8.88
N ALA A 60 -7.88 4.16 -8.89
CA ALA A 60 -8.92 4.91 -9.57
C ALA A 60 -9.08 6.33 -8.98
N ASP A 61 -9.08 6.45 -7.64
CA ASP A 61 -9.14 7.74 -6.95
C ASP A 61 -7.90 8.61 -7.26
N TYR A 62 -6.72 8.00 -7.42
CA TYR A 62 -5.50 8.71 -7.83
C TYR A 62 -5.57 9.18 -9.28
N GLU A 63 -6.02 8.33 -10.20
CA GLU A 63 -6.20 8.71 -11.61
C GLU A 63 -7.30 9.76 -11.78
N ASP A 64 -8.42 9.65 -11.04
CA ASP A 64 -9.48 10.66 -10.98
C ASP A 64 -8.99 11.95 -10.31
N PHE A 65 -8.11 11.87 -9.31
CA PHE A 65 -7.45 13.03 -8.72
C PHE A 65 -6.48 13.68 -9.73
N LEU A 66 -5.74 12.92 -10.52
CA LEU A 66 -4.86 13.45 -11.58
C LEU A 66 -5.65 14.03 -12.76
N ALA A 67 -6.69 13.34 -13.19
CA ALA A 67 -7.60 13.80 -14.25
C ALA A 67 -8.43 15.02 -13.79
N GLY A 68 -8.77 15.05 -12.50
CA GLY A 68 -9.46 16.15 -11.81
C GLY A 68 -8.53 17.24 -11.27
N ALA A 69 -7.20 17.10 -11.34
CA ALA A 69 -6.22 18.10 -10.90
C ALA A 69 -6.24 19.38 -11.76
N ALA A 70 -7.09 19.44 -12.79
CA ALA A 70 -7.46 20.69 -13.43
C ALA A 70 -8.47 21.53 -12.61
N THR A 71 -9.16 20.97 -11.61
CA THR A 71 -10.38 21.61 -11.05
C THR A 71 -10.69 21.39 -9.56
N MET A 72 -9.76 21.23 -8.60
CA MET A 72 -10.11 21.45 -7.17
C MET A 72 -8.91 21.64 -6.22
N PRO A 73 -9.05 22.42 -5.12
CA PRO A 73 -7.96 22.77 -4.22
C PRO A 73 -7.63 21.59 -3.30
N ILE A 74 -6.35 21.28 -3.22
CA ILE A 74 -5.78 20.17 -2.46
C ILE A 74 -6.07 20.38 -0.97
N ILE A 75 -6.84 19.47 -0.35
CA ILE A 75 -6.87 19.35 1.10
C ILE A 75 -5.63 18.55 1.52
N ASP A 76 -4.87 19.17 2.41
CA ASP A 76 -3.53 18.86 2.87
C ASP A 76 -3.29 17.39 3.22
N GLY A 77 -2.25 16.78 2.63
CA GLY A 77 -1.92 15.37 2.88
C GLY A 77 -0.84 14.78 1.96
N LEU A 78 0.38 15.33 2.05
CA LEU A 78 1.65 14.74 1.57
C LEU A 78 1.90 14.69 0.05
N ARG A 79 2.35 15.82 -0.52
CA ARG A 79 3.24 15.79 -1.68
C ARG A 79 4.66 15.54 -1.20
N ALA A 80 5.15 14.31 -1.33
CA ALA A 80 6.58 14.04 -1.28
C ALA A 80 7.24 14.67 -2.51
N VAL A 81 7.79 15.88 -2.35
CA VAL A 81 8.72 16.46 -3.32
C VAL A 81 10.03 15.68 -3.19
N ALA A 82 10.19 14.62 -3.98
CA ALA A 82 11.51 14.06 -4.22
C ALA A 82 12.22 14.94 -5.25
N GLY A 83 12.88 15.99 -4.76
CA GLY A 83 13.87 16.70 -5.55
C GLY A 83 15.02 15.75 -5.89
N PHE A 84 15.29 15.58 -7.18
CA PHE A 84 16.62 15.18 -7.62
C PHE A 84 17.09 16.15 -8.70
N ILE A 85 17.75 17.21 -8.23
CA ILE A 85 18.80 17.86 -8.98
C ILE A 85 19.87 16.79 -9.23
N VAL A 86 20.02 16.35 -10.47
CA VAL A 86 21.33 15.89 -10.95
C VAL A 86 21.70 16.79 -12.11
N GLY A 87 22.60 17.73 -11.81
CA GLY A 87 23.31 18.46 -12.83
C GLY A 87 24.15 17.48 -13.65
N LYS A 88 24.14 17.69 -14.97
CA LYS A 88 25.25 17.41 -15.89
C LYS A 88 24.88 17.98 -17.26
N LYS A 89 25.27 19.22 -17.53
CA LYS A 89 26.39 19.55 -18.43
C LYS A 89 26.53 21.07 -18.55
#